data_AF-A0A838FDG1-F1
#
_entry.id   AF-A0A838FDG1-F1
#
_cell.length_a   1.000
_cell.length_b   1.000
_cell.length_c   1.000
_cell.angle_alpha   90.00
_cell.angle_beta   90.00
_cell.angle_gamma   90.00
#
_symmetry.space_group_name_H-M   'P 1'
#
loop_
_entity.id
_entity.type
_entity.pdbx_description
1 polymer ?
#
loop_
_entity_poly.entity_id
_entity_poly.type
_entity_poly.pdbx_seq_one_letter_code
_entity_poly.pdbx_strand_id
1 'polypeptide(L)'
;MTRRLTVLSALAALLALPAGCAGGGSDPPQLQVNADDEQALEKLGFPVAASRNTTRIGGGDAAADAAGAATAVFPSTSDRTRPSAVVIVGEEDWQGAVAAAALASAPIRAPILLSGSEELPPVSAQAMERLEPKGAKLARGAQVIRVGDVPSPAPELRTGRLQGKDPYETAAAVDRFATSARGEPSDNVVVASGERPEFAMPAAAWAAYSGDSVLLTAKDRVPEATKKALAAHERPNIYLLGPQSVITPGAEKELAKLGTVRRVGAPNPVQNAVEFARFEQGGFGWGIKVPG
;
A
#
# COMPACT_ATOMS: atom_id res chain seq x y z
N MET A 1 -52.08 -68.24 -20.76
CA MET A 1 -52.37 -66.86 -20.31
C MET A 1 -51.03 -66.15 -20.12
N THR A 2 -50.28 -65.82 -21.18
CA THR A 2 -50.28 -64.52 -21.89
C THR A 2 -50.36 -63.29 -20.99
N ARG A 3 -49.24 -62.58 -20.85
CA ARG A 3 -49.03 -61.10 -20.85
C ARG A 3 -47.76 -60.77 -20.07
N ARG A 4 -46.89 -59.83 -20.44
CA ARG A 4 -46.60 -59.04 -21.65
C ARG A 4 -45.25 -58.37 -21.34
N LEU A 5 -44.34 -58.32 -22.31
CA LEU A 5 -43.26 -57.33 -22.31
C LEU A 5 -43.87 -55.92 -22.29
N THR A 6 -43.26 -55.02 -21.51
CA THR A 6 -43.39 -53.57 -21.75
C THR A 6 -42.00 -52.94 -21.66
N VAL A 7 -41.58 -52.41 -22.81
CA VAL A 7 -40.40 -51.57 -23.04
C VAL A 7 -40.84 -50.11 -22.88
N LEU A 8 -39.86 -49.21 -22.67
CA LEU A 8 -39.92 -47.73 -22.67
C LEU A 8 -40.45 -47.10 -21.37
N SER A 9 -39.85 -46.05 -20.79
CA SER A 9 -39.11 -44.94 -21.39
C SER A 9 -38.01 -44.40 -20.47
N ALA A 10 -36.90 -43.98 -21.08
CA ALA A 10 -35.90 -43.12 -20.46
C ALA A 10 -36.54 -41.76 -20.09
N LEU A 11 -36.37 -41.34 -18.84
CA LEU A 11 -36.65 -39.96 -18.42
C LEU A 11 -35.31 -39.32 -18.05
N ALA A 12 -34.71 -38.66 -19.04
CA ALA A 12 -33.61 -37.73 -18.83
C ALA A 12 -34.18 -36.51 -18.10
N ALA A 13 -33.95 -36.42 -16.79
CA ALA A 13 -34.19 -35.20 -16.04
C ALA A 13 -33.09 -34.20 -16.42
N LEU A 14 -33.39 -33.35 -17.40
CA LEU A 14 -32.69 -32.09 -17.64
C LEU A 14 -32.82 -31.25 -16.35
N LEU A 15 -31.76 -31.24 -15.54
CA LEU A 15 -31.57 -30.21 -14.52
C LEU A 15 -31.27 -28.90 -15.24
N ALA A 16 -32.31 -28.08 -15.38
CA ALA A 16 -32.18 -26.70 -15.81
C ALA A 16 -31.34 -25.93 -14.79
N LEU A 17 -30.06 -25.72 -15.12
CA LEU A 17 -29.27 -24.67 -14.52
C LEU A 17 -29.99 -23.35 -14.79
N PRO A 18 -30.25 -22.48 -13.80
CA PRO A 18 -30.65 -21.12 -14.11
C PRO A 18 -29.45 -20.48 -14.83
N ALA A 19 -29.60 -20.31 -16.14
CA ALA A 19 -28.77 -19.41 -16.91
C ALA A 19 -28.87 -18.04 -16.23
N GLY A 20 -27.80 -17.64 -15.55
CA GLY A 20 -27.66 -16.29 -15.03
C GLY A 20 -27.81 -15.35 -16.21
N CYS A 21 -28.94 -14.64 -16.25
CA CYS A 21 -29.16 -13.56 -17.19
C CYS A 21 -28.03 -12.55 -17.00
N ALA A 22 -27.11 -12.52 -17.97
CA ALA A 22 -26.20 -11.41 -18.16
C ALA A 22 -27.03 -10.19 -18.55
N GLY A 23 -27.50 -9.45 -17.54
CA GLY A 23 -28.06 -8.12 -17.73
C GLY A 23 -26.97 -7.22 -18.31
N GLY A 24 -27.25 -6.62 -19.46
CA GLY A 24 -26.39 -5.66 -20.16
C GLY A 24 -26.25 -4.34 -19.42
N GLY A 25 -25.67 -4.37 -18.23
CA GLY A 25 -25.07 -3.20 -17.58
C GLY A 25 -23.58 -3.18 -17.94
N SER A 26 -23.10 -2.06 -18.46
CA SER A 26 -21.67 -1.82 -18.72
C SER A 26 -20.84 -1.61 -17.46
N ASP A 27 -21.44 -1.75 -16.29
CA ASP A 27 -20.77 -1.52 -15.02
C ASP A 27 -20.02 -2.79 -14.60
N PRO A 28 -18.70 -2.70 -14.35
CA PRO A 28 -17.96 -3.82 -13.79
C PRO A 28 -18.60 -4.21 -12.45
N PRO A 29 -18.59 -5.50 -12.06
CA PRO A 29 -19.13 -5.94 -10.79
C PRO A 29 -18.44 -5.17 -9.66
N GLN A 30 -19.18 -4.28 -9.00
CA GLN A 30 -18.68 -3.51 -7.87
C GLN A 30 -18.91 -4.30 -6.59
N LEU A 31 -17.85 -4.45 -5.80
CA LEU A 31 -17.96 -4.94 -4.44
C LEU A 31 -18.47 -3.77 -3.61
N GLN A 32 -19.71 -3.85 -3.18
CA GLN A 32 -20.37 -2.80 -2.38
C GLN A 32 -20.02 -2.91 -0.89
N VAL A 33 -18.79 -3.32 -0.56
CA VAL A 33 -18.37 -3.48 0.83
C VAL A 33 -17.62 -2.23 1.27
N ASN A 34 -18.32 -1.35 1.95
CA ASN A 34 -17.82 -0.05 2.38
C ASN A 34 -17.18 -0.13 3.78
N ALA A 35 -16.43 0.92 4.14
CA ALA A 35 -15.65 1.02 5.37
C ALA A 35 -16.50 0.97 6.64
N ASP A 36 -17.75 1.46 6.54
CA ASP A 36 -18.74 1.56 7.61
C ASP A 36 -19.50 0.24 7.87
N ASP A 37 -19.33 -0.78 7.02
CA ASP A 37 -20.01 -2.07 7.16
C ASP A 37 -19.38 -2.91 8.30
N GLU A 38 -20.15 -3.18 9.34
CA GLU A 38 -19.74 -3.99 10.51
C GLU A 38 -19.40 -5.45 10.17
N GLN A 39 -19.77 -5.93 8.98
CA GLN A 39 -19.41 -7.26 8.48
C GLN A 39 -18.48 -7.17 7.26
N ALA A 40 -17.86 -6.00 7.03
CA ALA A 40 -17.04 -5.74 5.85
C ALA A 40 -15.98 -6.81 5.62
N LEU A 41 -15.22 -7.22 6.63
CA LEU A 41 -14.16 -8.21 6.41
C LEU A 41 -14.65 -9.61 6.10
N GLU A 42 -15.80 -10.00 6.68
CA GLU A 42 -16.43 -11.28 6.34
C GLU A 42 -16.92 -11.26 4.89
N LYS A 43 -17.56 -10.16 4.49
CA LYS A 43 -18.07 -9.94 3.12
C LYS A 43 -16.96 -9.77 2.09
N LEU A 44 -15.84 -9.15 2.47
CA LEU A 44 -14.62 -9.05 1.66
C LEU A 44 -14.02 -10.43 1.37
N GLY A 45 -14.31 -11.44 2.22
CA GLY A 45 -14.04 -12.86 2.01
C GLY A 45 -12.80 -13.14 1.15
N PHE A 46 -11.62 -13.31 1.76
CA PHE A 46 -10.41 -13.41 0.95
C PHE A 46 -10.23 -14.78 0.29
N PRO A 47 -9.99 -14.84 -1.04
CA PRO A 47 -10.10 -13.75 -2.03
C PRO A 47 -11.53 -13.62 -2.60
N VAL A 48 -11.95 -12.37 -2.89
CA VAL A 48 -13.27 -12.09 -3.47
C VAL A 48 -13.50 -12.88 -4.76
N ALA A 49 -12.46 -12.94 -5.59
CA ALA A 49 -12.40 -13.82 -6.73
C ALA A 49 -10.94 -14.26 -6.92
N ALA A 50 -10.73 -15.56 -7.10
CA ALA A 50 -9.45 -16.11 -7.51
C ALA A 50 -9.62 -16.99 -8.74
N SER A 51 -8.81 -16.71 -9.77
CA SER A 51 -8.52 -17.64 -10.86
C SER A 51 -7.15 -18.27 -10.63
N ARG A 52 -6.70 -19.16 -11.52
CA ARG A 52 -5.33 -19.70 -11.45
C ARG A 52 -4.25 -18.62 -11.52
N ASN A 53 -4.54 -17.48 -12.16
CA ASN A 53 -3.55 -16.44 -12.47
C ASN A 53 -3.92 -15.06 -11.92
N THR A 54 -5.04 -14.92 -11.22
CA THR A 54 -5.53 -13.61 -10.78
C THR A 54 -6.18 -13.74 -9.43
N THR A 55 -5.75 -12.91 -8.48
CA THR A 55 -6.44 -12.70 -7.21
C THR A 55 -6.99 -11.29 -7.21
N ARG A 56 -8.29 -11.14 -6.97
CA ARG A 56 -8.93 -9.84 -6.80
C ARG A 56 -9.09 -9.54 -5.32
N ILE A 57 -8.53 -8.41 -4.92
CA ILE A 57 -8.78 -7.73 -3.66
C ILE A 57 -9.50 -6.45 -4.04
N GLY A 58 -10.64 -6.17 -3.41
CA GLY A 58 -11.43 -5.00 -3.73
C GLY A 58 -12.50 -4.75 -2.69
N GLY A 59 -12.54 -3.54 -2.16
CA GLY A 59 -13.62 -2.98 -1.36
C GLY A 59 -14.38 -1.90 -2.13
N GLY A 60 -15.39 -1.32 -1.48
CA GLY A 60 -16.16 -0.19 -1.98
C GLY A 60 -15.41 1.14 -1.84
N ASP A 61 -14.36 1.18 -1.02
CA ASP A 61 -13.53 2.36 -0.75
C ASP A 61 -12.08 1.98 -0.35
N ALA A 62 -11.27 3.02 -0.12
CA ALA A 62 -9.85 2.89 0.17
C ALA A 62 -9.55 2.15 1.49
N ALA A 63 -10.40 2.30 2.52
CA ALA A 63 -10.18 1.63 3.79
C ALA A 63 -10.48 0.12 3.66
N ALA A 64 -11.55 -0.23 2.95
CA ALA A 64 -11.88 -1.62 2.64
C ALA A 64 -10.81 -2.28 1.75
N ASP A 65 -10.28 -1.55 0.74
CA ASP A 65 -9.15 -2.01 -0.07
C ASP A 65 -7.89 -2.28 0.77
N ALA A 66 -7.53 -1.33 1.67
CA ALA A 66 -6.37 -1.47 2.55
C ALA A 66 -6.52 -2.66 3.51
N ALA A 67 -7.69 -2.82 4.12
CA ALA A 67 -8.00 -3.94 5.01
C ALA A 67 -7.97 -5.29 4.27
N GLY A 68 -8.53 -5.34 3.06
CA GLY A 68 -8.46 -6.52 2.19
C GLY A 68 -7.02 -6.87 1.82
N ALA A 69 -6.21 -5.89 1.44
CA ALA A 69 -4.80 -6.09 1.10
C ALA A 69 -3.98 -6.55 2.32
N ALA A 70 -4.18 -5.91 3.48
CA ALA A 70 -3.49 -6.25 4.72
C ALA A 70 -3.76 -7.70 5.14
N THR A 71 -5.03 -8.11 5.17
CA THR A 71 -5.44 -9.45 5.60
C THR A 71 -5.15 -10.53 4.55
N ALA A 72 -5.00 -10.16 3.28
CA ALA A 72 -4.50 -11.05 2.22
C ALA A 72 -3.02 -11.41 2.42
N VAL A 73 -2.19 -10.41 2.71
CA VAL A 73 -0.74 -10.60 2.93
C VAL A 73 -0.48 -11.26 4.28
N PHE A 74 -1.27 -10.90 5.29
CA PHE A 74 -1.18 -11.43 6.66
C PHE A 74 -2.50 -12.10 7.07
N PRO A 75 -2.72 -13.37 6.69
CA PRO A 75 -3.97 -14.06 6.96
C PRO A 75 -4.18 -14.39 8.45
N SER A 76 -3.14 -14.28 9.28
CA SER A 76 -3.16 -14.57 10.73
C SER A 76 -3.72 -15.93 11.14
N THR A 77 -3.70 -16.92 10.23
CA THR A 77 -4.08 -18.31 10.52
C THR A 77 -3.09 -19.05 11.43
N SER A 78 -1.95 -18.44 11.76
CA SER A 78 -0.93 -18.95 12.67
C SER A 78 -0.06 -17.81 13.21
N ASP A 79 0.69 -18.04 14.29
CA ASP A 79 1.61 -17.03 14.84
C ASP A 79 2.68 -16.54 13.86
N ARG A 80 3.04 -17.36 12.86
CA ARG A 80 4.01 -16.99 11.81
C ARG A 80 3.43 -16.04 10.78
N THR A 81 2.12 -16.09 10.55
CA THR A 81 1.41 -15.29 9.55
C THR A 81 0.79 -14.02 10.14
N ARG A 82 0.93 -13.80 11.46
CA ARG A 82 0.65 -12.53 12.13
C ARG A 82 1.76 -11.50 11.89
N PRO A 83 1.43 -10.23 11.62
CA PRO A 83 2.43 -9.18 11.48
C PRO A 83 3.05 -8.82 12.85
N SER A 84 4.23 -8.21 12.83
CA SER A 84 4.87 -7.72 14.06
C SER A 84 4.20 -6.43 14.54
N ALA A 85 3.81 -5.56 13.62
CA ALA A 85 3.06 -4.34 13.88
C ALA A 85 2.10 -4.09 12.71
N VAL A 86 1.10 -3.25 12.91
CA VAL A 86 0.26 -2.67 11.86
C VAL A 86 0.53 -1.18 11.79
N VAL A 87 0.65 -0.62 10.59
CA VAL A 87 0.73 0.82 10.39
C VAL A 87 -0.70 1.34 10.19
N ILE A 88 -1.04 2.46 10.84
CA ILE A 88 -2.27 3.19 10.54
C ILE A 88 -1.93 4.61 10.08
N VAL A 89 -2.62 5.05 9.02
CA VAL A 89 -2.47 6.37 8.38
C VAL A 89 -3.86 6.95 8.17
N GLY A 90 -4.01 8.28 8.21
CA GLY A 90 -5.28 8.93 7.93
C GLY A 90 -5.69 8.72 6.47
N GLU A 91 -6.97 8.50 6.19
CA GLU A 91 -7.49 8.34 4.82
C GLU A 91 -7.11 9.50 3.89
N GLU A 92 -7.08 10.71 4.44
CA GLU A 92 -6.72 11.94 3.71
C GLU A 92 -5.21 12.22 3.67
N ASP A 93 -4.39 11.49 4.44
CA ASP A 93 -2.92 11.66 4.50
C ASP A 93 -2.20 10.74 3.51
N TRP A 94 -2.46 10.97 2.22
CA TRP A 94 -1.83 10.18 1.15
C TRP A 94 -0.30 10.33 1.16
N GLN A 95 0.23 11.50 1.56
CA GLN A 95 1.67 11.72 1.67
C GLN A 95 2.29 10.81 2.72
N GLY A 96 1.68 10.77 3.91
CA GLY A 96 2.05 9.86 4.98
C GLY A 96 1.95 8.40 4.56
N ALA A 97 0.90 8.03 3.81
CA ALA A 97 0.69 6.67 3.35
C ALA A 97 1.78 6.22 2.35
N VAL A 98 2.14 7.08 1.40
CA VAL A 98 3.22 6.83 0.43
C VAL A 98 4.57 6.68 1.15
N ALA A 99 4.87 7.54 2.14
CA ALA A 99 6.09 7.41 2.92
C ALA A 99 6.10 6.14 3.77
N ALA A 100 4.97 5.83 4.41
CA ALA A 100 4.79 4.68 5.29
C ALA A 100 4.90 3.33 4.57
N ALA A 101 4.72 3.30 3.24
CA ALA A 101 4.84 2.08 2.44
C ALA A 101 6.19 1.37 2.65
N ALA A 102 7.28 2.10 2.92
CA ALA A 102 8.58 1.51 3.26
C ALA A 102 8.52 0.55 4.46
N LEU A 103 7.59 0.76 5.40
CA LEU A 103 7.43 -0.06 6.60
C LEU A 103 6.75 -1.42 6.33
N ALA A 104 6.13 -1.59 5.15
CA ALA A 104 5.62 -2.87 4.69
C ALA A 104 6.75 -3.85 4.31
N SER A 105 7.95 -3.34 4.02
CA SER A 105 9.12 -4.17 3.75
C SER A 105 9.82 -4.63 5.02
N ALA A 106 10.82 -5.50 4.87
CA ALA A 106 11.71 -5.88 5.94
C ALA A 106 12.49 -4.65 6.48
N PRO A 107 12.83 -4.61 7.78
CA PRO A 107 12.60 -5.67 8.78
C PRO A 107 11.25 -5.56 9.53
N ILE A 108 10.46 -4.51 9.30
CA ILE A 108 9.23 -4.25 10.07
C ILE A 108 8.07 -5.16 9.60
N ARG A 109 7.87 -5.28 8.28
CA ARG A 109 6.79 -6.06 7.66
C ARG A 109 5.42 -5.74 8.25
N ALA A 110 5.09 -4.45 8.30
CA ALA A 110 3.81 -3.99 8.81
C ALA A 110 2.85 -3.65 7.66
N PRO A 111 1.68 -4.30 7.57
CA PRO A 111 0.66 -3.87 6.63
C PRO A 111 0.11 -2.49 7.04
N ILE A 112 -0.46 -1.78 6.08
CA ILE A 112 -1.08 -0.46 6.29
C ILE A 112 -2.59 -0.62 6.32
N LEU A 113 -3.23 -0.04 7.33
CA LEU A 113 -4.68 0.20 7.38
C LEU A 113 -4.94 1.71 7.36
N LEU A 114 -6.14 2.10 6.93
CA LEU A 114 -6.55 3.50 6.94
C LEU A 114 -7.41 3.81 8.17
N SER A 115 -7.28 5.04 8.66
CA SER A 115 -7.99 5.57 9.83
C SER A 115 -8.76 6.81 9.44
N GLY A 116 -9.93 7.01 10.06
CA GLY A 116 -10.58 8.30 10.11
C GLY A 116 -9.84 9.24 11.06
N SER A 117 -10.29 10.50 11.10
CA SER A 117 -9.69 11.54 11.95
C SER A 117 -9.95 11.34 13.44
N GLU A 118 -11.06 10.71 13.81
CA GLU A 118 -11.48 10.53 15.21
C GLU A 118 -11.42 9.07 15.66
N GLU A 119 -11.72 8.14 14.75
CA GLU A 119 -11.72 6.70 15.03
C GLU A 119 -11.28 5.88 13.81
N LEU A 120 -11.04 4.59 14.03
CA LEU A 120 -10.84 3.64 12.94
C LEU A 120 -12.19 3.27 12.33
N PRO A 121 -12.32 3.26 10.99
CA PRO A 121 -13.50 2.71 10.35
C PRO A 121 -13.71 1.24 10.76
N PRO A 122 -14.96 0.76 10.85
CA PRO A 122 -15.28 -0.61 11.22
C PRO A 122 -14.43 -1.67 10.49
N VAL A 123 -14.23 -1.53 9.17
CA VAL A 123 -13.41 -2.49 8.41
C VAL A 123 -11.94 -2.53 8.85
N SER A 124 -11.36 -1.38 9.19
CA SER A 124 -9.99 -1.28 9.70
C SER A 124 -9.89 -1.80 11.13
N ALA A 125 -10.91 -1.56 11.96
CA ALA A 125 -10.97 -2.10 13.32
C ALA A 125 -11.03 -3.63 13.32
N GLN A 126 -11.93 -4.22 12.54
CA GLN A 126 -12.01 -5.68 12.36
C GLN A 126 -10.68 -6.24 11.79
N ALA A 127 -9.99 -5.47 10.94
CA ALA A 127 -8.73 -5.93 10.34
C ALA A 127 -7.64 -5.94 11.37
N MET A 128 -7.56 -4.91 12.21
CA MET A 128 -6.65 -4.85 13.35
C MET A 128 -6.86 -6.04 14.29
N GLU A 129 -8.11 -6.34 14.64
CA GLU A 129 -8.47 -7.50 15.47
C GLU A 129 -8.02 -8.80 14.83
N ARG A 130 -8.33 -9.03 13.55
CA ARG A 130 -7.89 -10.24 12.84
C ARG A 130 -6.37 -10.36 12.71
N LEU A 131 -5.70 -9.24 12.47
CA LEU A 131 -4.24 -9.21 12.30
C LEU A 131 -3.54 -9.58 13.61
N GLU A 132 -4.10 -9.21 14.76
CA GLU A 132 -3.53 -9.41 16.10
C GLU A 132 -2.01 -9.12 16.14
N PRO A 133 -1.55 -7.87 15.88
CA PRO A 133 -0.13 -7.56 15.83
C PRO A 133 0.61 -7.96 17.10
N LYS A 134 1.76 -8.62 16.95
CA LYS A 134 2.53 -9.22 18.06
C LYS A 134 3.32 -8.21 18.92
N GLY A 135 3.60 -7.03 18.37
CA GLY A 135 4.52 -6.05 18.95
C GLY A 135 5.90 -6.13 18.31
N ALA A 136 6.25 -5.13 17.49
CA ALA A 136 7.54 -5.09 16.80
C ALA A 136 8.65 -4.65 17.76
N LYS A 137 9.65 -5.51 18.00
CA LYS A 137 10.81 -5.19 18.87
C LYS A 137 11.55 -3.93 18.41
N LEU A 138 11.71 -3.77 17.09
CA LEU A 138 12.32 -2.59 16.46
C LEU A 138 11.49 -1.30 16.69
N ALA A 139 10.20 -1.45 16.97
CA ALA A 139 9.30 -0.37 17.36
C ALA A 139 9.08 -0.30 18.88
N ARG A 140 10.05 -0.77 19.69
CA ARG A 140 9.95 -0.82 21.17
C ARG A 140 8.72 -1.61 21.66
N GLY A 141 8.35 -2.66 20.92
CA GLY A 141 7.18 -3.49 21.20
C GLY A 141 5.85 -2.86 20.79
N ALA A 142 5.84 -1.81 19.96
CA ALA A 142 4.61 -1.26 19.44
C ALA A 142 3.89 -2.28 18.54
N GLN A 143 2.62 -2.48 18.80
CA GLN A 143 1.69 -3.26 17.99
C GLN A 143 1.12 -2.41 16.85
N VAL A 144 0.98 -1.10 17.07
CA VAL A 144 0.49 -0.15 16.07
C VAL A 144 1.46 1.01 15.89
N ILE A 145 1.79 1.33 14.65
CA ILE A 145 2.60 2.49 14.27
C ILE A 145 1.66 3.50 13.61
N ARG A 146 1.45 4.62 14.28
CA ARG A 146 0.59 5.72 13.83
C ARG A 146 1.40 6.70 13.00
N VAL A 147 1.04 6.93 11.75
CA VAL A 147 1.68 7.92 10.89
C VAL A 147 0.77 9.13 10.77
N GLY A 148 1.31 10.31 11.06
CA GLY A 148 0.55 11.55 11.07
C GLY A 148 -0.32 11.71 12.33
N ASP A 149 -1.40 12.47 12.17
CA ASP A 149 -2.36 12.75 13.24
C ASP A 149 -3.55 11.80 13.17
N VAL A 150 -3.35 10.59 13.70
CA VAL A 150 -4.39 9.56 13.77
C VAL A 150 -4.62 9.10 15.21
N PRO A 151 -5.88 8.78 15.57
CA PRO A 151 -6.26 8.35 16.90
C PRO A 151 -5.55 7.04 17.29
N SER A 152 -5.48 6.79 18.60
CA SER A 152 -5.07 5.46 19.08
C SER A 152 -6.24 4.50 18.86
N PRO A 153 -6.05 3.35 18.18
CA PRO A 153 -7.17 2.47 17.82
C PRO A 153 -7.81 1.81 19.03
N ALA A 154 -7.02 1.46 20.04
CA ALA A 154 -7.50 0.88 21.28
C ALA A 154 -6.54 1.23 22.44
N PRO A 155 -7.03 1.43 23.67
CA PRO A 155 -6.18 1.73 24.84
C PRO A 155 -5.18 0.64 25.22
N GLU A 156 -5.51 -0.62 24.97
CA GLU A 156 -4.70 -1.80 25.31
C GLU A 156 -3.56 -2.07 24.33
N LEU A 157 -3.65 -1.55 23.11
CA LEU A 157 -2.61 -1.71 22.09
C LEU A 157 -1.46 -0.75 22.34
N ARG A 158 -0.23 -1.28 22.41
CA ARG A 158 0.95 -0.43 22.49
C ARG A 158 1.15 0.29 21.16
N THR A 159 1.11 1.62 21.16
CA THR A 159 1.29 2.44 19.95
C THR A 159 2.62 3.21 19.94
N GLY A 160 3.20 3.33 18.74
CA GLY A 160 4.22 4.33 18.42
C GLY A 160 3.64 5.37 17.46
N ARG A 161 4.18 6.59 17.43
CA ARG A 161 3.71 7.65 16.52
C ARG A 161 4.89 8.26 15.75
N LEU A 162 4.71 8.41 14.46
CA LEU A 162 5.61 9.02 13.50
C LEU A 162 4.89 10.24 12.90
N GLN A 163 5.23 11.44 13.35
CA GLN A 163 4.57 12.67 12.91
C GLN A 163 5.58 13.80 12.80
N GLY A 164 5.33 14.70 11.83
CA GLY A 164 5.90 16.02 11.74
C GLY A 164 4.82 17.11 11.67
N LYS A 165 5.25 18.38 11.62
CA LYS A 165 4.33 19.53 11.50
C LYS A 165 3.67 19.66 10.12
N ASP A 166 4.27 19.02 9.13
CA ASP A 166 3.82 18.99 7.75
C ASP A 166 4.14 17.61 7.12
N PRO A 167 3.63 17.31 5.92
CA PRO A 167 3.88 16.02 5.26
C PRO A 167 5.37 15.73 5.01
N TYR A 168 6.21 16.75 4.85
CA TYR A 168 7.64 16.58 4.60
C TYR A 168 8.36 16.15 5.88
N GLU A 169 8.03 16.75 7.02
CA GLU A 169 8.52 16.34 8.33
C GLU A 169 8.01 14.95 8.73
N THR A 170 6.75 14.60 8.40
CA THR A 170 6.21 13.24 8.63
C THR A 170 6.93 12.20 7.80
N ALA A 171 7.16 12.44 6.50
CA ALA A 171 7.96 11.54 5.65
C ALA A 171 9.39 11.36 6.19
N ALA A 172 10.03 12.45 6.64
CA ALA A 172 11.33 12.38 7.29
C ALA A 172 11.30 11.63 8.64
N ALA A 173 10.18 11.63 9.37
CA ALA A 173 10.03 10.85 10.60
C ALA A 173 9.90 9.35 10.30
N VAL A 174 9.17 8.99 9.24
CA VAL A 174 9.08 7.60 8.74
C VAL A 174 10.44 7.10 8.29
N ASP A 175 11.16 7.90 7.51
CA ASP A 175 12.52 7.61 7.05
C ASP A 175 13.47 7.32 8.23
N ARG A 176 13.56 8.22 9.22
CA ARG A 176 14.40 8.01 10.41
C ARG A 176 14.03 6.71 11.16
N PHE A 177 12.74 6.40 11.25
CA PHE A 177 12.29 5.17 11.89
C PHE A 177 12.70 3.92 11.08
N ALA A 178 12.49 3.94 9.75
CA ALA A 178 12.87 2.85 8.86
C ALA A 178 14.38 2.59 8.89
N THR A 179 15.19 3.66 8.79
CA THR A 179 16.66 3.61 8.92
C THR A 179 17.09 3.05 10.27
N SER A 180 16.48 3.50 11.37
CA SER A 180 16.79 2.97 12.71
C SER A 180 16.42 1.49 12.84
N ALA A 181 15.31 1.06 12.24
CA ALA A 181 14.87 -0.33 12.27
C ALA A 181 15.79 -1.24 11.44
N ARG A 182 16.31 -0.75 10.31
CA ARG A 182 17.30 -1.43 9.46
C ARG A 182 18.67 -1.50 10.11
N GLY A 183 19.03 -0.48 10.89
CA GLY A 183 20.35 -0.33 11.53
C GLY A 183 21.32 0.54 10.74
N GLU A 184 21.01 0.83 9.48
CA GLU A 184 21.78 1.69 8.59
C GLU A 184 20.84 2.40 7.58
N PRO A 185 21.22 3.56 7.02
CA PRO A 185 20.44 4.23 5.98
C PRO A 185 20.42 3.39 4.68
N SER A 186 19.35 3.49 3.88
CA SER A 186 19.38 2.93 2.52
C SER A 186 20.28 3.77 1.62
N ASP A 187 21.07 3.10 0.77
CA ASP A 187 21.83 3.72 -0.32
C ASP A 187 20.93 4.44 -1.33
N ASN A 188 19.67 4.01 -1.43
CA ASN A 188 18.69 4.52 -2.39
C ASN A 188 17.56 5.24 -1.66
N VAL A 189 17.23 6.44 -2.14
CA VAL A 189 16.09 7.23 -1.65
C VAL A 189 15.24 7.68 -2.83
N VAL A 190 13.95 7.40 -2.78
CA VAL A 190 13.00 7.94 -3.75
C VAL A 190 12.56 9.31 -3.27
N VAL A 191 12.66 10.31 -4.14
CA VAL A 191 12.11 11.65 -3.89
C VAL A 191 10.97 11.90 -4.86
N ALA A 192 9.78 12.16 -4.34
CA ALA A 192 8.59 12.45 -5.11
C ALA A 192 8.00 13.82 -4.74
N SER A 193 7.06 14.32 -5.54
CA SER A 193 6.36 15.57 -5.22
C SER A 193 5.37 15.34 -4.08
N GLY A 194 5.44 16.19 -3.04
CA GLY A 194 4.43 16.23 -1.97
C GLY A 194 3.12 16.92 -2.36
N GLU A 195 3.02 17.39 -3.61
CA GLU A 195 1.93 18.23 -4.12
C GLU A 195 1.16 17.54 -5.26
N ARG A 196 1.67 16.40 -5.77
CA ARG A 196 1.15 15.69 -6.94
C ARG A 196 1.05 14.17 -6.69
N PRO A 197 -0.03 13.70 -6.03
CA PRO A 197 -0.19 12.29 -5.64
C PRO A 197 -0.08 11.32 -6.82
N GLU A 198 -0.61 11.69 -7.98
CA GLU A 198 -0.64 10.87 -9.18
C GLU A 198 0.77 10.56 -9.74
N PHE A 199 1.77 11.39 -9.45
CA PHE A 199 3.17 11.12 -9.78
C PHE A 199 3.94 10.47 -8.63
N ALA A 200 3.49 10.64 -7.39
CA ALA A 200 4.14 10.08 -6.21
C ALA A 200 3.75 8.63 -5.93
N MET A 201 2.51 8.24 -6.24
CA MET A 201 1.95 6.92 -5.91
C MET A 201 2.82 5.73 -6.35
N PRO A 202 3.47 5.71 -7.54
CA PRO A 202 4.34 4.60 -7.92
C PRO A 202 5.50 4.37 -6.94
N ALA A 203 5.96 5.40 -6.21
CA ALA A 203 7.00 5.25 -5.20
C ALA A 203 6.57 4.35 -4.03
N ALA A 204 5.28 4.34 -3.67
CA ALA A 204 4.77 3.50 -2.58
C ALA A 204 4.96 2.01 -2.88
N ALA A 205 4.68 1.58 -4.11
CA ALA A 205 4.85 0.19 -4.52
C ALA A 205 6.32 -0.25 -4.43
N TRP A 206 7.25 0.62 -4.86
CA TRP A 206 8.68 0.33 -4.75
C TRP A 206 9.13 0.28 -3.30
N ALA A 207 8.72 1.24 -2.47
CA ALA A 207 9.06 1.29 -1.07
C ALA A 207 8.55 0.07 -0.29
N ALA A 208 7.32 -0.38 -0.56
CA ALA A 208 6.78 -1.60 0.03
C ALA A 208 7.57 -2.85 -0.34
N TYR A 209 8.15 -2.88 -1.55
CA TYR A 209 8.99 -3.97 -2.02
C TYR A 209 10.42 -3.90 -1.45
N SER A 210 11.17 -2.83 -1.73
CA SER A 210 12.60 -2.69 -1.41
C SER A 210 12.87 -2.24 0.02
N GLY A 211 11.91 -1.54 0.64
CA GLY A 211 12.11 -0.84 1.90
C GLY A 211 12.94 0.44 1.77
N ASP A 212 13.17 0.93 0.54
CA ASP A 212 13.79 2.23 0.31
C ASP A 212 12.89 3.35 0.80
N SER A 213 13.50 4.36 1.41
CA SER A 213 12.77 5.51 1.93
C SER A 213 12.15 6.34 0.80
N VAL A 214 10.95 6.85 1.06
CA VAL A 214 10.29 7.85 0.20
C VAL A 214 10.26 9.17 0.94
N LEU A 215 10.95 10.16 0.39
CA LEU A 215 10.91 11.54 0.86
C LEU A 215 10.15 12.42 -0.14
N LEU A 216 9.66 13.54 0.35
CA LEU A 216 8.82 14.44 -0.43
C LEU A 216 9.53 15.77 -0.70
N THR A 217 9.25 16.38 -1.85
CA THR A 217 9.71 17.73 -2.19
C THR A 217 8.56 18.58 -2.70
N ALA A 218 8.65 19.90 -2.53
CA ALA A 218 7.78 20.83 -3.23
C ALA A 218 8.22 20.97 -4.70
N LYS A 219 7.35 21.52 -5.55
CA LYS A 219 7.63 21.73 -6.99
C LYS A 219 8.94 22.48 -7.25
N ASP A 220 9.19 23.57 -6.52
CA ASP A 220 10.23 24.55 -6.82
C ASP A 220 11.36 24.63 -5.79
N ARG A 221 11.23 23.91 -4.66
CA ARG A 221 12.20 23.92 -3.56
C ARG A 221 12.23 22.57 -2.84
N VAL A 222 13.36 22.26 -2.21
CA VAL A 222 13.49 21.10 -1.33
C VAL A 222 13.27 21.56 0.12
N PRO A 223 12.23 21.07 0.82
CA PRO A 223 11.98 21.40 2.22
C PRO A 223 13.13 20.99 3.13
N GLU A 224 13.32 21.73 4.22
CA GLU A 224 14.43 21.51 5.14
C GLU A 224 14.42 20.12 5.79
N ALA A 225 13.23 19.57 6.07
CA ALA A 225 13.07 18.21 6.58
C ALA A 225 13.67 17.17 5.62
N THR A 226 13.41 17.31 4.32
CA THR A 226 13.93 16.45 3.26
C THR A 226 15.43 16.60 3.11
N LYS A 227 15.96 17.83 3.19
CA LYS A 227 17.41 18.08 3.15
C LYS A 227 18.13 17.35 4.28
N LYS A 228 17.62 17.45 5.51
CA LYS A 228 18.19 16.80 6.69
C LYS A 228 18.11 15.28 6.61
N ALA A 229 17.00 14.73 6.13
CA ALA A 229 16.87 13.30 5.93
C ALA A 229 17.91 12.80 4.91
N LEU A 230 18.00 13.43 3.72
CA LEU A 230 19.00 13.05 2.71
C LEU A 230 20.45 13.19 3.19
N ALA A 231 20.75 14.21 3.99
CA ALA A 231 22.09 14.37 4.57
C ALA A 231 22.44 13.23 5.54
N ALA A 232 21.47 12.68 6.27
CA ALA A 232 21.66 11.55 7.18
C ALA A 232 21.92 10.22 6.45
N HIS A 233 21.65 10.15 5.14
CA HIS A 233 21.98 9.01 4.28
C HIS A 233 23.37 9.10 3.64
N GLU A 234 24.18 10.10 4.00
CA GLU A 234 25.59 10.20 3.57
C GLU A 234 25.81 10.13 2.05
N ARG A 235 25.11 10.98 1.29
CA ARG A 235 25.15 11.05 -0.19
C ARG A 235 24.52 9.86 -0.91
N PRO A 236 23.21 9.59 -0.70
CA PRO A 236 22.52 8.47 -1.35
C PRO A 236 22.37 8.68 -2.87
N ASN A 237 21.97 7.61 -3.55
CA ASN A 237 21.35 7.68 -4.86
C ASN A 237 19.91 8.19 -4.70
N ILE A 238 19.62 9.33 -5.31
CA ILE A 238 18.32 9.99 -5.23
C ILE A 238 17.56 9.73 -6.54
N TYR A 239 16.49 8.94 -6.47
CA TYR A 239 15.62 8.69 -7.60
C TYR A 239 14.45 9.67 -7.59
N LEU A 240 14.52 10.68 -8.46
CA LEU A 240 13.57 11.77 -8.52
C LEU A 240 12.40 11.42 -9.43
N LEU A 241 11.24 11.11 -8.84
CA LEU A 241 10.07 10.63 -9.57
C LEU A 241 9.22 11.80 -10.09
N GLY A 242 8.99 11.83 -11.41
CA GLY A 242 8.14 12.80 -12.09
C GLY A 242 8.90 13.72 -13.07
N PRO A 243 8.16 14.34 -14.01
CA PRO A 243 8.72 15.25 -15.00
C PRO A 243 9.10 16.61 -14.39
N GLN A 244 9.83 17.42 -15.16
CA GLN A 244 10.25 18.78 -14.76
C GLN A 244 9.08 19.73 -14.47
N SER A 245 7.90 19.47 -15.04
CA SER A 245 6.67 20.22 -14.76
C SER A 245 6.12 19.96 -13.35
N VAL A 246 6.50 18.85 -12.72
CA VAL A 246 6.09 18.45 -11.37
C VAL A 246 7.17 18.78 -10.35
N ILE A 247 8.44 18.51 -10.66
CA ILE A 247 9.59 18.91 -9.83
C ILE A 247 10.58 19.65 -10.72
N THR A 248 10.76 20.93 -10.48
CA THR A 248 11.55 21.80 -11.34
C THR A 248 13.04 21.44 -11.36
N PRO A 249 13.79 21.89 -12.39
CA PRO A 249 15.25 21.80 -12.39
C PRO A 249 15.91 22.52 -11.21
N GLY A 250 15.26 23.52 -10.60
CA GLY A 250 15.76 24.22 -9.42
C GLY A 250 15.82 23.29 -8.20
N ALA A 251 14.70 22.64 -7.88
CA ALA A 251 14.64 21.63 -6.81
C ALA A 251 15.59 20.45 -7.08
N GLU A 252 15.68 19.98 -8.32
CA GLU A 252 16.64 18.93 -8.72
C GLU A 252 18.10 19.33 -8.44
N LYS A 253 18.48 20.58 -8.74
CA LYS A 253 19.82 21.11 -8.42
C LYS A 253 20.08 21.19 -6.93
N GLU A 254 19.06 21.45 -6.11
CA GLU A 254 19.21 21.39 -4.65
C GLU A 254 19.44 19.96 -4.17
N LEU A 255 18.67 18.99 -4.68
CA LEU A 255 18.87 17.57 -4.38
C LEU A 255 20.25 17.06 -4.79
N ALA A 256 20.78 17.51 -5.93
CA ALA A 256 22.09 17.11 -6.45
C ALA A 256 23.27 17.54 -5.55
N LYS A 257 23.05 18.46 -4.61
CA LYS A 257 24.05 18.81 -3.59
C LYS A 257 24.10 17.79 -2.44
N LEU A 258 23.05 17.00 -2.28
CA LEU A 258 22.85 16.07 -1.17
C LEU A 258 23.11 14.61 -1.54
N GLY A 259 23.14 14.29 -2.84
CA GLY A 259 23.32 12.92 -3.34
C GLY A 259 23.40 12.86 -4.85
N THR A 260 23.50 11.65 -5.41
CA THR A 260 23.52 11.43 -6.86
C THR A 260 22.11 11.36 -7.39
N VAL A 261 21.66 12.39 -8.11
CA VAL A 261 20.27 12.46 -8.60
C VAL A 261 20.09 11.77 -9.95
N ARG A 262 19.06 10.94 -10.05
CA ARG A 262 18.54 10.37 -11.29
C ARG A 262 17.05 10.61 -11.39
N ARG A 263 16.63 11.41 -12.37
CA ARG A 263 15.21 11.61 -12.64
C ARG A 263 14.63 10.41 -13.40
N VAL A 264 13.48 9.93 -12.93
CA VAL A 264 12.60 8.99 -13.63
C VAL A 264 11.28 9.70 -13.85
N GLY A 265 11.04 10.18 -15.07
CA GLY A 265 9.95 11.12 -15.33
C GLY A 265 9.38 10.96 -16.73
N ALA A 266 8.05 10.97 -16.83
CA ALA A 266 7.34 11.06 -18.10
C ALA A 266 6.27 12.18 -18.07
N PRO A 267 5.80 12.67 -19.24
CA PRO A 267 4.92 13.85 -19.32
C PRO A 267 3.60 13.73 -18.56
N ASN A 268 3.06 12.52 -18.40
CA ASN A 268 1.80 12.28 -17.69
C ASN A 268 1.93 11.12 -16.68
N PRO A 269 1.00 11.01 -15.70
CA PRO A 269 1.10 10.04 -14.61
C PRO A 269 1.15 8.58 -15.07
N VAL A 270 0.36 8.23 -16.09
CA VAL A 270 0.30 6.86 -16.62
C VAL A 270 1.63 6.48 -17.27
N GLN A 271 2.15 7.33 -18.16
CA GLN A 271 3.46 7.12 -18.77
C GLN A 271 4.56 7.11 -17.71
N ASN A 272 4.44 7.91 -16.65
CA ASN A 272 5.43 7.97 -15.58
C ASN A 272 5.47 6.66 -14.79
N ALA A 273 4.31 6.07 -14.50
CA ALA A 273 4.22 4.76 -13.87
C ALA A 273 4.82 3.66 -14.77
N VAL A 274 4.53 3.69 -16.08
CA VAL A 274 5.12 2.74 -17.05
C VAL A 274 6.64 2.90 -17.14
N GLU A 275 7.13 4.13 -17.18
CA GLU A 275 8.58 4.41 -17.21
C GLU A 275 9.25 3.93 -15.92
N PHE A 276 8.64 4.19 -14.77
CA PHE A 276 9.14 3.70 -13.48
C PHE A 276 9.16 2.17 -13.41
N ALA A 277 8.14 1.49 -13.95
CA ALA A 277 8.11 0.03 -14.05
C ALA A 277 9.17 -0.54 -14.99
N ARG A 278 9.58 0.19 -16.02
CA ARG A 278 10.66 -0.22 -16.95
C ARG A 278 12.05 0.11 -16.43
N PHE A 279 12.15 1.10 -15.55
CA PHE A 279 13.41 1.61 -15.04
C PHE A 279 14.17 0.53 -14.26
N GLU A 280 15.48 0.47 -14.48
CA GLU A 280 16.41 -0.41 -13.77
C GLU A 280 17.80 0.22 -13.80
N GLN A 281 18.39 0.50 -12.64
CA GLN A 281 19.77 0.98 -12.54
C GLN A 281 20.34 0.72 -11.15
N GLY A 282 21.50 0.05 -11.09
CA GLY A 282 22.27 -0.06 -9.83
C GLY A 282 21.53 -0.78 -8.71
N GLY A 283 20.71 -1.78 -9.03
CA GLY A 283 19.87 -2.49 -8.05
C GLY A 283 18.56 -1.79 -7.68
N PHE A 284 18.29 -0.63 -8.25
CA PHE A 284 17.02 0.09 -8.10
C PHE A 284 16.13 -0.07 -9.34
N GLY A 285 14.82 -0.17 -9.13
CA GLY A 285 13.81 -0.25 -10.18
C GLY A 285 13.35 -1.68 -10.47
N TRP A 286 12.30 -1.79 -11.27
CA TRP A 286 11.61 -3.06 -11.51
C TRP A 286 12.14 -3.83 -12.74
N GLY A 287 12.71 -3.14 -13.73
CA GLY A 287 13.24 -3.76 -14.95
C GLY A 287 12.20 -4.52 -15.79
N ILE A 288 10.90 -4.18 -15.68
CA ILE A 288 9.82 -4.90 -16.38
C ILE A 288 9.82 -4.49 -17.85
N LYS A 289 10.37 -5.35 -18.71
CA LYS A 289 10.55 -5.10 -20.15
C LYS A 289 9.49 -5.78 -21.03
N VAL A 290 8.69 -6.67 -20.46
CA VAL A 290 7.63 -7.42 -21.15
C VAL A 290 6.34 -7.30 -20.33
N PRO A 291 5.16 -7.07 -20.95
CA PRO A 291 3.89 -7.15 -20.23
C PRO A 291 3.73 -8.57 -19.67
N GLY A 292 3.43 -8.67 -18.37
CA GLY A 292 3.03 -9.92 -17.72
C GLY A 292 1.61 -10.34 -18.08
#